data_AF-A0A7S1HDW1-F1
#
_entry.id   AF-A0A7S1HDW1-F1
#
_cell.length_a   1.000
_cell.length_b   1.000
_cell.length_c   1.000
_cell.angle_alpha   90.00
_cell.angle_beta   90.00
_cell.angle_gamma   90.00
#
_symmetry.space_group_name_H-M   'P 1'
#
loop_
_entity.id
_entity.type
_entity.pdbx_description
1 polymer ?
#
loop_
_entity_poly.entity_id
_entity_poly.type
_entity_poly.pdbx_seq_one_letter_code
_entity_poly.pdbx_strand_id
1 'polypeptide(L)'
;VEGDMCDSSLPMDRLVCGDVGFGKTEVAMRALYLCFASGRQGVLLAPTTVLAAQHFRSARKRFDGTGARIRLVSRHISPGERREVIKAINDGDVDLVIGTHAVLGASIKYPRLGLMVVDEEQRFGVNQKEKLK
;
A
#
# COMPACT_ATOMS: atom_id res chain seq x y z
N VAL A 1 2.49 6.98 -15.21
CA VAL A 1 2.83 6.35 -13.92
C VAL A 1 4.25 5.82 -13.97
N GLU A 2 4.56 4.82 -14.80
CA GLU A 2 5.91 4.25 -14.90
C GLU A 2 7.01 5.28 -15.19
N GLY A 3 6.91 6.07 -16.27
CA GLY A 3 7.95 7.08 -16.58
C GLY A 3 8.16 8.12 -15.48
N ASP A 4 7.10 8.52 -14.75
CA ASP A 4 7.25 9.45 -13.62
C ASP A 4 7.88 8.77 -12.40
N MET A 5 7.62 7.47 -12.22
CA MET A 5 8.18 6.68 -11.14
C MET A 5 9.66 6.34 -11.36
N CYS A 6 10.08 6.16 -12.61
CA CYS A 6 11.42 5.68 -12.97
C CYS A 6 12.37 6.78 -13.45
N ASP A 7 11.86 7.79 -14.16
CA ASP A 7 12.70 8.73 -14.90
C ASP A 7 12.75 10.12 -14.24
N SER A 8 11.88 10.38 -13.27
CA SER A 8 11.82 11.66 -12.54
C SER A 8 12.67 11.63 -11.27
N SER A 9 13.38 12.72 -11.01
CA SER A 9 14.04 12.96 -9.71
C SER A 9 13.10 13.54 -8.66
N LEU A 10 11.87 13.89 -9.05
CA LEU A 10 10.85 14.47 -8.16
C LEU A 10 9.89 13.37 -7.66
N PRO A 11 9.38 13.47 -6.42
CA PRO A 11 8.33 12.58 -5.94
C PRO A 11 7.11 12.61 -6.86
N MET A 12 6.62 11.44 -7.25
CA MET A 12 5.40 11.31 -8.05
C MET A 12 4.17 11.73 -7.23
N ASP A 13 3.39 12.67 -7.78
CA ASP A 13 2.06 13.04 -7.28
C ASP A 13 1.07 12.99 -8.44
N ARG A 14 0.28 11.91 -8.50
CA ARG A 14 -0.58 11.58 -9.66
C ARG A 14 -1.94 11.08 -9.19
N LEU A 15 -2.99 11.60 -9.80
CA LEU A 15 -4.35 11.09 -9.67
C LEU A 15 -4.72 10.27 -10.91
N VAL A 16 -5.09 9.01 -10.71
CA VAL A 16 -5.59 8.13 -11.78
C VAL A 16 -7.11 8.10 -11.71
N CYS A 17 -7.76 8.83 -12.63
CA CYS A 17 -9.23 8.89 -12.75
C CYS A 17 -9.75 7.89 -13.81
N GLY A 18 -10.96 7.39 -13.57
CA GLY A 18 -11.68 6.51 -14.49
C GLY A 18 -12.87 5.85 -13.79
N ASP A 19 -13.82 5.32 -14.54
CA ASP A 19 -15.01 4.69 -13.94
C ASP A 19 -14.69 3.36 -13.24
N VAL A 20 -15.67 2.85 -12.50
CA VAL A 20 -15.57 1.51 -11.91
C VAL A 20 -15.38 0.49 -13.03
N GLY A 21 -14.41 -0.42 -12.88
CA GLY A 21 -14.10 -1.44 -13.88
C GLY A 21 -13.03 -1.07 -14.91
N PHE A 22 -12.56 0.18 -14.98
CA PHE A 22 -11.55 0.63 -15.94
C PHE A 22 -10.10 0.21 -15.59
N GLY A 23 -9.92 -0.71 -14.64
CA GLY A 23 -8.59 -1.25 -14.32
C GLY A 23 -7.67 -0.30 -13.53
N LYS A 24 -8.20 0.72 -12.84
CA LYS A 24 -7.38 1.61 -11.97
C LYS A 24 -6.52 0.82 -10.98
N THR A 25 -7.11 -0.21 -10.36
CA THR A 25 -6.40 -1.10 -9.44
C THR A 25 -5.27 -1.88 -10.13
N GLU A 26 -5.39 -2.22 -11.41
CA GLU A 26 -4.32 -2.87 -12.18
C GLU A 26 -3.11 -1.94 -12.35
N VAL A 27 -3.35 -0.66 -12.63
CA VAL A 27 -2.29 0.36 -12.71
C VAL A 27 -1.57 0.47 -11.36
N ALA A 28 -2.32 0.56 -10.25
CA ALA A 28 -1.77 0.57 -8.90
C ALA A 28 -0.94 -0.69 -8.59
N MET A 29 -1.45 -1.87 -8.92
CA MET A 29 -0.76 -3.14 -8.66
C MET A 29 0.55 -3.26 -9.45
N ARG A 30 0.58 -2.81 -10.72
CA ARG A 30 1.83 -2.79 -11.51
C ARG A 30 2.85 -1.80 -10.94
N ALA A 31 2.42 -0.62 -10.52
CA ALA A 31 3.30 0.35 -9.87
C ALA A 31 3.87 -0.19 -8.54
N LEU A 32 3.04 -0.86 -7.74
CA LEU A 32 3.49 -1.51 -6.50
C LEU A 32 4.47 -2.64 -6.77
N TYR A 33 4.25 -3.43 -7.82
CA TYR A 33 5.21 -4.45 -8.27
C TYR A 33 6.57 -3.83 -8.61
N LEU A 34 6.59 -2.77 -9.43
CA LEU A 34 7.84 -2.06 -9.76
C LEU A 34 8.53 -1.52 -8.49
N CYS A 35 7.74 -1.00 -7.54
CA CYS A 35 8.26 -0.51 -6.27
C CYS A 35 8.99 -1.62 -5.49
N PHE A 36 8.33 -2.74 -5.21
CA PHE A 36 8.96 -3.78 -4.41
C PHE A 36 10.02 -4.59 -5.17
N ALA A 37 9.89 -4.72 -6.49
CA ALA A 37 10.93 -5.32 -7.32
C ALA A 37 12.23 -4.51 -7.30
N SER A 38 12.15 -3.19 -7.03
CA SER A 38 13.32 -2.32 -6.80
C SER A 38 13.89 -2.36 -5.38
N GLY A 39 13.38 -3.23 -4.50
CA GLY A 39 13.82 -3.36 -3.10
C GLY A 39 13.26 -2.29 -2.14
N ARG A 40 12.24 -1.53 -2.57
CA ARG A 40 11.55 -0.51 -1.78
C ARG A 40 10.18 -1.00 -1.30
N GLN A 41 9.73 -0.54 -0.14
CA GLN A 41 8.43 -0.91 0.41
C GLN A 41 7.31 -0.13 -0.28
N GLY A 42 6.26 -0.85 -0.68
CA GLY A 42 5.01 -0.27 -1.18
C GLY A 42 3.93 -0.24 -0.10
N VAL A 43 3.06 0.76 -0.15
CA VAL A 43 1.87 0.87 0.71
C VAL A 43 0.62 1.05 -0.15
N LEU A 44 -0.42 0.25 0.10
CA LEU A 44 -1.76 0.45 -0.45
C LEU A 44 -2.73 0.79 0.68
N LEU A 45 -3.24 2.02 0.65
CA LEU A 45 -4.21 2.54 1.58
C LEU A 45 -5.63 2.44 1.00
N ALA A 46 -6.53 1.79 1.72
CA ALA A 46 -7.94 1.66 1.36
C ALA A 46 -8.85 2.26 2.45
N PRO A 47 -10.04 2.76 2.11
CA PRO A 47 -10.86 3.51 3.08
C PRO A 47 -11.56 2.61 4.10
N THR A 48 -11.75 1.33 3.77
CA THR A 48 -12.44 0.37 4.64
C THR A 48 -11.64 -0.91 4.81
N THR A 49 -11.85 -1.60 5.92
CA THR A 49 -11.20 -2.91 6.17
C THR A 49 -11.63 -3.97 5.17
N VAL A 50 -12.84 -3.86 4.61
CA VAL A 50 -13.33 -4.78 3.57
C VAL A 50 -12.53 -4.59 2.28
N LEU A 51 -12.35 -3.34 1.83
CA LEU A 51 -11.55 -3.04 0.65
C LEU A 51 -10.08 -3.40 0.85
N ALA A 52 -9.50 -3.09 2.01
CA ALA A 52 -8.13 -3.50 2.35
C ALA A 52 -7.95 -5.02 2.27
N ALA A 53 -8.91 -5.80 2.82
CA ALA A 53 -8.87 -7.25 2.74
C ALA A 53 -9.05 -7.79 1.31
N GLN A 54 -9.88 -7.14 0.49
CA GLN A 54 -10.04 -7.46 -0.93
C GLN A 54 -8.73 -7.23 -1.70
N HIS A 55 -8.12 -6.06 -1.55
CA HIS A 55 -6.81 -5.74 -2.15
C HIS A 55 -5.73 -6.70 -1.68
N PHE A 56 -5.71 -7.06 -0.40
CA PHE A 56 -4.77 -8.04 0.13
C PHE A 56 -4.91 -9.41 -0.54
N ARG A 57 -6.14 -9.93 -0.68
CA ARG A 57 -6.36 -11.22 -1.38
C ARG A 57 -5.94 -11.13 -2.84
N SER A 58 -6.30 -10.05 -3.53
CA SER A 58 -5.92 -9.82 -4.93
C SER A 58 -4.41 -9.73 -5.11
N ALA A 59 -3.71 -8.97 -4.25
CA ALA A 59 -2.26 -8.82 -4.28
C ALA A 59 -1.56 -10.15 -4.00
N ARG A 60 -2.00 -10.92 -2.99
CA ARG A 60 -1.44 -12.25 -2.70
C ARG A 60 -1.58 -13.22 -3.87
N LYS A 61 -2.74 -13.23 -4.53
CA LYS A 61 -2.97 -14.07 -5.71
C LYS A 61 -2.12 -13.61 -6.90
N ARG A 62 -2.02 -12.29 -7.11
CA ARG A 62 -1.35 -11.71 -8.28
C ARG A 62 0.18 -11.81 -8.20
N PHE A 63 0.73 -11.67 -7.00
CA PHE A 63 2.17 -11.75 -6.75
C PHE A 63 2.58 -13.12 -6.20
N ASP A 64 1.73 -14.13 -6.40
CA ASP A 64 2.10 -15.50 -6.09
C ASP A 64 3.31 -15.92 -6.95
N GLY A 65 4.27 -16.62 -6.35
CA GLY A 65 5.51 -17.00 -7.02
C GLY A 65 6.59 -15.92 -7.14
N THR A 66 6.34 -14.65 -6.80
CA THR A 66 7.39 -13.61 -6.82
C THR A 66 8.28 -13.60 -5.57
N GLY A 67 7.86 -14.28 -4.51
CA GLY A 67 8.49 -14.22 -3.20
C GLY A 67 8.16 -12.97 -2.39
N ALA A 68 7.31 -12.07 -2.90
CA ALA A 68 6.94 -10.83 -2.22
C ALA A 68 6.24 -11.09 -0.88
N ARG A 69 6.75 -10.46 0.18
CA ARG A 69 6.21 -10.49 1.54
C ARG A 69 5.13 -9.42 1.67
N ILE A 70 3.88 -9.84 1.55
CA ILE A 70 2.71 -8.96 1.64
C ILE A 70 2.08 -9.10 3.04
N ARG A 71 1.74 -7.99 3.68
CA ARG A 71 1.02 -7.98 4.97
C ARG A 71 -0.19 -7.06 4.96
N LEU A 72 -1.23 -7.50 5.66
CA LEU A 72 -2.44 -6.72 5.92
C LEU A 72 -2.38 -6.15 7.34
N VAL A 73 -2.47 -4.84 7.47
CA VAL A 73 -2.68 -4.17 8.76
C VAL A 73 -4.18 -4.03 8.98
N SER A 74 -4.72 -4.81 9.90
CA SER A 74 -6.14 -4.81 10.26
C SER A 74 -6.32 -4.72 11.77
N ARG A 75 -7.46 -4.20 12.22
CA ARG A 75 -7.87 -4.26 13.63
C ARG A 75 -8.39 -5.64 14.05
N HIS A 76 -8.62 -6.54 13.09
CA HIS A 76 -9.26 -7.84 13.30
C HIS A 76 -8.25 -8.98 13.52
N ILE A 77 -6.94 -8.68 13.54
CA ILE A 77 -5.89 -9.65 13.91
C ILE A 77 -5.58 -9.56 15.40
N SER A 78 -5.03 -10.64 15.96
CA SER A 78 -4.69 -10.68 17.38
C SER A 78 -3.62 -9.63 17.76
N PRO A 79 -3.54 -9.18 19.03
CA PRO A 79 -2.48 -8.27 19.47
C PRO A 79 -1.06 -8.82 19.27
N GLY A 80 -0.89 -10.15 19.35
CA GLY A 80 0.38 -10.82 19.06
C GLY A 80 0.77 -10.66 17.60
N GLU A 81 -0.11 -11.09 16.70
CA GLU A 81 0.07 -10.99 15.25
C GLU A 81 0.28 -9.54 14.80
N ARG A 82 -0.46 -8.58 15.38
CA ARG A 82 -0.27 -7.16 15.10
C ARG A 82 1.13 -6.68 15.44
N ARG A 83 1.68 -7.09 16.59
CA ARG A 83 3.04 -6.72 16.99
C ARG A 83 4.08 -7.29 16.04
N GLU A 84 3.91 -8.54 15.62
CA GLU A 84 4.79 -9.20 14.66
C GLU A 84 4.75 -8.52 13.28
N VAL A 85 3.56 -8.19 12.78
CA VAL A 85 3.39 -7.47 11.51
C VAL A 85 4.06 -6.10 11.59
N ILE A 86 3.81 -5.31 12.64
CA ILE A 86 4.42 -3.99 12.80
C ILE A 86 5.95 -4.10 12.88
N LYS A 87 6.46 -5.08 13.63
CA LYS A 87 7.91 -5.33 13.72
C LYS A 87 8.50 -5.63 12.33
N ALA A 88 7.92 -6.58 11.59
CA ALA A 88 8.39 -6.92 10.25
C ALA A 88 8.34 -5.73 9.28
N ILE A 89 7.32 -4.87 9.38
CA ILE A 89 7.26 -3.64 8.57
C ILE A 89 8.43 -2.70 8.91
N ASN A 90 8.66 -2.48 10.20
CA ASN A 90 9.71 -1.60 10.72
C ASN A 90 11.13 -2.11 10.43
N ASP A 91 11.31 -3.43 10.40
CA ASP A 91 12.58 -4.08 10.04
C ASP A 91 12.83 -4.03 8.51
N GLY A 92 11.82 -3.60 7.73
CA GLY A 92 11.90 -3.56 6.27
C GLY A 92 11.75 -4.94 5.62
N ASP A 93 11.16 -5.88 6.36
CA ASP A 93 10.88 -7.27 5.96
C ASP A 93 9.53 -7.47 5.27
N VAL A 94 8.82 -6.39 5.00
CA VAL A 94 7.56 -6.41 4.28
C VAL A 94 7.69 -5.56 3.04
N ASP A 95 7.45 -6.19 1.90
CA ASP A 95 7.62 -5.61 0.57
C ASP A 95 6.38 -4.79 0.17
N LEU A 96 5.18 -5.25 0.58
CA LEU A 96 3.91 -4.56 0.36
C LEU A 96 3.04 -4.59 1.62
N VAL A 97 2.68 -3.40 2.11
CA VAL A 97 1.73 -3.22 3.21
C VAL A 97 0.39 -2.75 2.68
N ILE A 98 -0.67 -3.42 3.11
CA ILE A 98 -2.04 -3.08 2.71
C ILE A 98 -2.85 -2.82 3.98
N GLY A 99 -3.67 -1.78 4.00
CA GLY A 99 -4.51 -1.51 5.17
C GLY A 99 -5.34 -0.24 5.04
N THR A 100 -6.01 0.10 6.14
CA THR A 100 -6.67 1.41 6.29
C THR A 100 -5.69 2.42 6.90
N HIS A 101 -6.17 3.56 7.39
CA HIS A 101 -5.36 4.58 8.06
C HIS A 101 -4.43 4.04 9.16
N ALA A 102 -4.67 2.84 9.69
CA ALA A 102 -3.78 2.16 10.62
C ALA A 102 -2.35 1.99 10.09
N VAL A 103 -2.14 1.91 8.77
CA VAL A 103 -0.80 1.83 8.14
C VAL A 103 0.01 3.11 8.29
N LEU A 104 -0.64 4.23 8.63
CA LEU A 104 -0.04 5.55 8.86
C LEU A 104 0.18 5.82 10.36
N GLY A 105 -0.06 4.83 11.22
CA GLY A 105 0.11 4.97 12.66
C GLY A 105 1.58 5.24 13.01
N ALA A 106 1.81 6.12 13.99
CA ALA A 106 3.17 6.53 14.42
C ALA A 106 4.08 5.37 14.87
N SER A 107 3.51 4.21 15.21
CA SER A 107 4.26 3.00 15.56
C SER A 107 4.88 2.28 14.35
N ILE A 108 4.45 2.62 13.13
CA ILE A 108 4.91 2.01 11.88
C ILE A 108 5.89 2.98 11.21
N LYS A 109 7.08 2.48 10.91
CA LYS A 109 8.13 3.17 10.18
C LYS A 109 8.46 2.32 8.96
N TYR A 110 8.67 2.98 7.83
CA TYR A 110 9.01 2.33 6.58
C TYR A 110 10.45 2.72 6.22
N PRO A 111 11.46 1.90 6.56
CA PRO A 111 12.87 2.25 6.29
C PRO A 111 13.17 2.59 4.83
N ARG A 112 12.40 2.04 3.88
CA ARG A 112 12.62 2.21 2.44
C ARG A 112 11.30 2.41 1.68
N LEU A 113 10.38 3.25 2.20
CA LEU A 113 9.14 3.58 1.48
C LEU A 113 9.46 4.12 0.07
N GLY A 114 8.94 3.45 -0.97
CA GLY A 114 9.12 3.85 -2.35
C GLY A 114 7.87 4.35 -3.04
N LEU A 115 6.70 3.84 -2.65
CA LEU A 115 5.43 4.21 -3.25
C LEU A 115 4.29 4.05 -2.24
N MET A 116 3.43 5.07 -2.16
CA MET A 116 2.14 4.97 -1.49
C MET A 116 1.03 5.15 -2.52
N VAL A 117 0.11 4.21 -2.57
CA VAL A 117 -1.11 4.27 -3.36
C VAL A 117 -2.29 4.49 -2.43
N VAL A 118 -3.10 5.50 -2.71
CA VAL A 118 -4.37 5.73 -2.03
C VAL A 118 -5.51 5.35 -2.98
N ASP A 119 -6.29 4.35 -2.60
CA ASP A 119 -7.45 3.91 -3.38
C ASP A 119 -8.73 4.53 -2.85
N GLU A 120 -9.66 4.89 -3.74
CA GLU A 120 -10.94 5.51 -3.39
C GLU A 120 -10.80 6.71 -2.44
N GLU A 121 -9.84 7.62 -2.73
CA GLU A 121 -9.48 8.76 -1.89
C GLU A 121 -10.67 9.67 -1.52
N GLN A 122 -11.68 9.75 -2.39
CA GLN A 122 -12.93 10.48 -2.15
C GLN A 122 -13.73 9.98 -0.94
N ARG A 123 -13.49 8.74 -0.49
CA ARG A 123 -14.15 8.17 0.69
C ARG A 123 -13.43 8.51 2.00
N PHE A 124 -12.26 9.17 1.94
CA PHE A 124 -11.53 9.61 3.13
C PHE A 124 -12.01 10.99 3.58
N GLY A 125 -12.22 11.14 4.89
CA GLY A 125 -12.55 12.44 5.49
C GLY A 125 -11.35 13.40 5.46
N VAL A 126 -11.61 14.71 5.53
CA VAL A 126 -10.58 15.76 5.44
C VAL A 126 -9.43 15.53 6.44
N ASN A 127 -9.74 15.23 7.70
CA ASN A 127 -8.73 14.94 8.73
C ASN A 127 -7.86 13.70 8.45
N GLN A 128 -8.38 12.74 7.66
CA GLN A 128 -7.60 11.57 7.24
C GLN A 128 -6.65 11.95 6.10
N LYS A 129 -7.08 12.85 5.20
CA LYS A 129 -6.27 13.37 4.10
C LYS A 129 -5.10 14.23 4.58
N GLU A 130 -5.28 15.00 5.64
CA GLU A 130 -4.17 15.79 6.21
C GLU A 130 -3.04 14.93 6.77
N LYS A 131 -3.32 13.70 7.22
CA LYS A 131 -2.27 12.76 7.64
C LYS A 131 -1.53 12.07 6.48
N LEU A 132 -2.02 12.26 5.24
CA LEU A 132 -1.39 11.75 4.02
C LEU A 132 -0.44 12.76 3.39
N LYS A 133 -0.62 14.05 3.70
CA LYS A 133 0.28 15.14 3.32
C LYS A 133 1.46 15.22 4.28
#